data_AF-A0A6P0LAL9-F1
#
_entry.id   AF-A0A6P0LAL9-F1
#
_cell.length_a   1.000
_cell.length_b   1.000
_cell.length_c   1.000
_cell.angle_alpha   90.00
_cell.angle_beta   90.00
_cell.angle_gamma   90.00
#
_symmetry.space_group_name_H-M   'P 1'
#
loop_
_entity.id
_entity.type
_entity.pdbx_description
1 polymer ?
#
loop_
_entity_poly.entity_id
_entity_poly.type
_entity_poly.pdbx_seq_one_letter_code
_entity_poly.pdbx_strand_id
1 'polypeptide(L)'
;QPTRRENRIQASGLTIPIGINLGKSKVTPLPEAADDYRSSFGLLRELGDYFVVNVSSPNTPGLRSLQDASQLSLILDALQQQNLSQKPILVKIAPDLEWNAIADVLELAQSYSLAGIIATNTTIRRDLLKTQRIAATGKLVTEEAGGISGAPLRQRSTEVIRFIWQETQGTLPIIGVGGIFTAEDAWEKITAGASLIQVYTGWIYNGPWMVRQILQGLLQKLEERGMSSISEAVGSGSG
;
A
#
# COMPACT_ATOMS: atom_id res chain seq x y z
N GLN A 1 -27.02 7.88 23.55
CA GLN A 1 -27.85 8.13 22.35
C GLN A 1 -26.90 8.23 21.17
N PRO A 2 -27.05 7.41 20.13
CA PRO A 2 -26.19 7.51 18.96
C PRO A 2 -26.39 8.87 18.27
N THR A 3 -25.28 9.47 17.84
CA THR A 3 -25.26 10.82 17.25
C THR A 3 -25.86 10.82 15.85
N ARG A 4 -26.37 11.97 15.37
CA ARG A 4 -26.91 12.16 14.00
C ARG A 4 -26.02 11.62 12.86
N ARG A 5 -24.72 11.38 13.11
CA ARG A 5 -23.77 10.82 12.13
C ARG A 5 -23.83 9.29 12.04
N GLU A 6 -24.03 8.58 13.14
CA GLU A 6 -24.09 7.11 13.16
C GLU A 6 -25.30 6.59 12.39
N ASN A 7 -26.45 7.28 12.51
CA ASN A 7 -27.65 6.99 11.74
C ASN A 7 -27.47 7.18 10.23
N ARG A 8 -26.50 7.99 9.78
CA ARG A 8 -26.29 8.29 8.36
C ARG A 8 -25.45 7.24 7.63
N ILE A 9 -24.53 6.60 8.35
CA ILE A 9 -23.71 5.50 7.81
C ILE A 9 -24.55 4.22 7.75
N GLN A 10 -25.30 3.89 8.81
CA GLN A 10 -26.22 2.74 8.80
C GLN A 10 -27.34 2.88 7.77
N ALA A 11 -27.86 4.10 7.53
CA ALA A 11 -28.86 4.35 6.50
C ALA A 11 -28.32 4.30 5.06
N SER A 12 -27.00 4.32 4.86
CA SER A 12 -26.38 4.35 3.52
C SER A 12 -26.26 2.98 2.85
N GLY A 13 -26.39 1.88 3.62
CA GLY A 13 -26.16 0.51 3.11
C GLY A 13 -24.73 0.22 2.67
N LEU A 14 -23.78 1.15 2.91
CA LEU A 14 -22.39 1.01 2.49
C LEU A 14 -21.69 -0.06 3.32
N THR A 15 -21.25 -1.13 2.66
CA THR A 15 -20.35 -2.13 3.26
C THR A 15 -18.92 -1.59 3.15
N ILE A 16 -18.26 -1.36 4.29
CA ILE A 16 -16.88 -0.88 4.32
C ILE A 16 -15.95 -2.11 4.32
N PRO A 17 -15.14 -2.32 3.27
CA PRO A 17 -14.30 -3.52 3.19
C PRO A 17 -13.20 -3.49 4.25
N ILE A 18 -12.98 -4.62 4.91
CA ILE A 18 -11.94 -4.86 5.91
C ILE A 18 -10.79 -5.62 5.25
N GLY A 19 -9.65 -4.93 5.13
CA GLY A 19 -8.39 -5.52 4.68
C GLY A 19 -7.57 -6.06 5.84
N ILE A 20 -7.07 -7.29 5.73
CA ILE A 20 -6.19 -7.91 6.72
C ILE A 20 -4.76 -7.95 6.18
N ASN A 21 -3.85 -7.24 6.87
CA ASN A 21 -2.43 -7.22 6.53
C ASN A 21 -1.70 -8.35 7.25
N LEU A 22 -1.23 -9.33 6.49
CA LEU A 22 -0.45 -10.46 6.98
C LEU A 22 1.03 -10.14 6.89
N GLY A 23 1.78 -10.48 7.93
CA GLY A 23 3.24 -10.33 7.96
C GLY A 23 3.87 -11.46 8.76
N LYS A 24 5.11 -11.81 8.43
CA LYS A 24 5.87 -12.79 9.21
C LYS A 24 6.03 -12.34 10.66
N SER A 25 5.73 -13.22 11.61
CA SER A 25 5.99 -12.98 13.02
C SER A 25 7.49 -12.77 13.27
N LYS A 26 7.83 -11.93 14.25
CA LYS A 26 9.23 -11.56 14.53
C LYS A 26 10.10 -12.78 14.89
N VAL A 27 9.50 -13.76 15.57
CA VAL A 27 10.18 -14.98 16.07
C VAL A 27 10.34 -16.08 15.01
N THR A 28 9.55 -16.05 13.95
CA THR A 28 9.57 -17.07 12.89
C THR A 28 10.86 -16.95 12.06
N PRO A 29 11.63 -18.05 11.85
CA PRO A 29 12.73 -18.08 10.90
C PRO A 29 12.28 -17.79 9.46
N LEU A 30 13.17 -17.29 8.60
CA LEU A 30 12.82 -17.02 7.19
C LEU A 30 12.34 -18.27 6.41
N PRO A 31 12.96 -19.46 6.57
CA PRO A 31 12.50 -20.67 5.85
C PRO A 31 11.07 -21.10 6.20
N GLU A 32 10.56 -20.70 7.37
CA GLU A 32 9.20 -21.02 7.85
C GLU A 32 8.20 -19.91 7.51
N ALA A 33 8.61 -18.86 6.79
CA ALA A 33 7.76 -17.71 6.51
C ALA A 33 6.47 -18.10 5.78
N ALA A 34 6.54 -18.94 4.74
CA ALA A 34 5.37 -19.36 3.97
C ALA A 34 4.29 -20.01 4.86
N ASP A 35 4.69 -20.90 5.77
CA ASP A 35 3.79 -21.55 6.71
C ASP A 35 3.19 -20.59 7.74
N ASP A 36 3.93 -19.56 8.16
CA ASP A 36 3.46 -18.51 9.07
C ASP A 36 2.39 -17.61 8.41
N TYR A 37 2.61 -17.21 7.14
CA TYR A 37 1.60 -16.50 6.34
C TYR A 37 0.35 -17.37 6.13
N ARG A 38 0.53 -18.64 5.74
CA ARG A 38 -0.56 -19.62 5.56
C ARG A 38 -1.37 -19.77 6.85
N SER A 39 -0.71 -19.97 7.98
CA SER A 39 -1.39 -20.14 9.27
C SER A 39 -2.21 -18.91 9.64
N SER A 40 -1.64 -17.70 9.48
CA SER A 40 -2.33 -16.44 9.74
C SER A 40 -3.54 -16.23 8.83
N PHE A 41 -3.39 -16.56 7.53
CA PHE A 41 -4.48 -16.50 6.57
C PHE A 41 -5.61 -17.45 6.96
N GLY A 42 -5.30 -18.71 7.28
CA GLY A 42 -6.28 -19.71 7.70
C GLY A 42 -7.14 -19.29 8.89
N LEU A 43 -6.52 -18.65 9.88
CA LEU A 43 -7.21 -18.17 11.08
C LEU A 43 -8.12 -16.96 10.81
N LEU A 44 -7.76 -16.11 9.84
CA LEU A 44 -8.37 -14.80 9.64
C LEU A 44 -9.25 -14.72 8.38
N ARG A 45 -9.21 -15.71 7.48
CA ARG A 45 -9.86 -15.64 6.16
C ARG A 45 -11.37 -15.33 6.19
N GLU A 46 -12.07 -15.79 7.22
CA GLU A 46 -13.52 -15.57 7.37
C GLU A 46 -13.86 -14.16 7.89
N LEU A 47 -12.86 -13.41 8.37
CA LEU A 47 -13.03 -12.07 8.96
C LEU A 47 -12.68 -10.93 8.00
N GLY A 48 -11.90 -11.21 6.94
CA GLY A 48 -11.41 -10.21 6.00
C GLY A 48 -12.12 -10.27 4.64
N ASP A 49 -12.30 -9.10 4.03
CA ASP A 49 -12.77 -8.94 2.65
C ASP A 49 -11.63 -9.05 1.64
N TYR A 50 -10.42 -8.66 2.03
CA TYR A 50 -9.20 -8.87 1.25
C TYR A 50 -7.98 -9.02 2.16
N PHE A 51 -6.91 -9.60 1.63
CA PHE A 51 -5.69 -9.91 2.36
C PHE A 51 -4.48 -9.28 1.70
N VAL A 52 -3.51 -8.88 2.50
CA VAL A 52 -2.27 -8.28 2.03
C VAL A 52 -1.09 -9.10 2.51
N VAL A 53 -0.28 -9.59 1.58
CA VAL A 53 1.04 -10.19 1.85
C VAL A 53 2.05 -9.06 2.01
N ASN A 54 2.41 -8.76 3.25
CA ASN A 54 3.37 -7.70 3.56
C ASN A 54 4.78 -8.28 3.76
N VAL A 55 5.60 -8.15 2.72
CA VAL A 55 7.02 -8.55 2.70
C VAL A 55 7.98 -7.35 2.71
N SER A 56 7.48 -6.15 3.03
CA SER A 56 8.18 -4.88 2.74
C SER A 56 8.57 -4.05 3.97
N SER A 57 8.20 -4.48 5.18
CA SER A 57 8.57 -3.79 6.42
C SER A 57 10.10 -3.76 6.64
N PRO A 58 10.71 -2.59 6.88
CA PRO A 58 12.12 -2.49 7.25
C PRO A 58 12.38 -2.85 8.72
N ASN A 59 11.33 -3.00 9.54
CA ASN A 59 11.46 -3.17 10.99
C ASN A 59 11.59 -4.63 11.43
N THR A 60 11.34 -5.56 10.51
CA THR A 60 11.48 -7.01 10.75
C THR A 60 12.76 -7.49 10.07
N PRO A 61 13.79 -7.93 10.82
CA PRO A 61 15.05 -8.39 10.24
C PRO A 61 14.82 -9.47 9.16
N GLY A 62 15.49 -9.29 8.02
CA GLY A 62 15.41 -10.21 6.89
C GLY A 62 14.10 -10.18 6.10
N LEU A 63 13.02 -9.52 6.55
CA LEU A 63 11.72 -9.62 5.88
C LEU A 63 11.75 -9.16 4.42
N ARG A 64 12.50 -8.11 4.12
CA ARG A 64 12.61 -7.56 2.76
C ARG A 64 13.27 -8.52 1.76
N SER A 65 14.01 -9.52 2.21
CA SER A 65 14.54 -10.56 1.31
C SER A 65 13.45 -11.49 0.80
N LEU A 66 12.28 -11.53 1.45
CA LEU A 66 11.10 -12.27 0.95
C LEU A 66 10.45 -11.59 -0.27
N GLN A 67 10.94 -10.43 -0.71
CA GLN A 67 10.55 -9.82 -1.98
C GLN A 67 11.30 -10.41 -3.17
N ASP A 68 12.35 -11.20 -2.94
CA ASP A 68 12.97 -12.01 -3.99
C ASP A 68 11.94 -12.98 -4.59
N ALA A 69 11.96 -13.13 -5.91
CA ALA A 69 10.95 -13.89 -6.63
C ALA A 69 10.83 -15.33 -6.14
N SER A 70 11.95 -15.99 -5.82
CA SER A 70 11.95 -17.37 -5.34
C SER A 70 11.24 -17.51 -3.99
N GLN A 71 11.46 -16.57 -3.07
CA GLN A 71 10.90 -16.58 -1.73
C GLN A 71 9.44 -16.15 -1.72
N LEU A 72 9.10 -15.10 -2.49
CA LEU A 72 7.73 -14.63 -2.59
C LEU A 72 6.83 -15.71 -3.21
N SER A 73 7.31 -16.42 -4.24
CA SER A 73 6.59 -17.52 -4.88
C SER A 73 6.15 -18.59 -3.89
N LEU A 74 7.02 -19.00 -2.95
CA LEU A 74 6.67 -19.98 -1.91
C LEU A 74 5.53 -19.50 -0.99
N ILE A 75 5.51 -18.21 -0.65
CA ILE A 75 4.46 -17.63 0.19
C ILE A 75 3.14 -17.57 -0.59
N LEU A 76 3.18 -17.10 -1.84
CA LEU A 76 1.98 -16.97 -2.67
C LEU A 76 1.36 -18.32 -3.00
N ASP A 77 2.17 -19.33 -3.30
CA ASP A 77 1.72 -20.71 -3.52
C ASP A 77 1.00 -21.28 -2.29
N ALA A 78 1.64 -21.18 -1.11
CA ALA A 78 1.06 -21.66 0.14
C ALA A 78 -0.28 -20.98 0.47
N LEU A 79 -0.40 -19.67 0.20
CA LEU A 79 -1.64 -18.94 0.40
C LEU A 79 -2.72 -19.33 -0.61
N GLN A 80 -2.39 -19.41 -1.90
CA GLN A 80 -3.38 -19.74 -2.92
C GLN A 80 -3.92 -21.15 -2.79
N GLN A 81 -3.09 -22.13 -2.40
CA GLN A 81 -3.55 -23.49 -2.10
C GLN A 81 -4.58 -23.52 -0.96
N GLN A 82 -4.48 -22.60 0.01
CA GLN A 82 -5.42 -22.50 1.12
C GLN A 82 -6.64 -21.61 0.81
N ASN A 83 -6.56 -20.76 -0.21
CA ASN A 83 -7.57 -19.76 -0.56
C ASN A 83 -8.75 -20.35 -1.35
N LEU A 84 -9.38 -21.38 -0.78
CA LEU A 84 -10.50 -22.09 -1.42
C LEU A 84 -11.73 -21.19 -1.66
N SER A 85 -11.89 -20.14 -0.86
CA SER A 85 -12.96 -19.14 -1.00
C SER A 85 -12.60 -17.96 -1.91
N GLN A 86 -11.45 -18.03 -2.60
CA GLN A 86 -10.98 -17.03 -3.57
C GLN A 86 -11.01 -15.60 -3.02
N LYS A 87 -10.61 -15.42 -1.76
CA LYS A 87 -10.46 -14.09 -1.16
C LYS A 87 -9.43 -13.29 -1.96
N PRO A 88 -9.69 -12.00 -2.28
CA PRO A 88 -8.72 -11.14 -2.94
C PRO A 88 -7.42 -11.05 -2.13
N ILE A 89 -6.28 -11.39 -2.76
CA ILE A 89 -4.95 -11.28 -2.16
C ILE A 89 -4.16 -10.22 -2.92
N LEU A 90 -3.56 -9.29 -2.19
CA LEU A 90 -2.66 -8.27 -2.70
C LEU A 90 -1.26 -8.46 -2.11
N VAL A 91 -0.23 -8.00 -2.82
CA VAL A 91 1.14 -7.91 -2.27
C VAL A 91 1.48 -6.46 -1.94
N LYS A 92 2.20 -6.20 -0.84
CA LYS A 92 2.70 -4.86 -0.49
C LYS A 92 4.21 -4.79 -0.60
N ILE A 93 4.71 -3.92 -1.48
CA ILE A 93 6.14 -3.81 -1.80
C ILE A 93 6.82 -2.61 -1.13
N ALA A 94 8.14 -2.71 -0.99
CA ALA A 94 8.97 -1.61 -0.51
C ALA A 94 9.26 -0.62 -1.66
N PRO A 95 9.36 0.68 -1.37
CA PRO A 95 9.75 1.68 -2.37
C PRO A 95 11.22 1.57 -2.78
N ASP A 96 12.02 0.86 -2.00
CA ASP A 96 13.48 0.77 -2.14
C ASP A 96 13.94 -0.37 -3.08
N LEU A 97 13.00 -1.08 -3.71
CA LEU A 97 13.32 -2.07 -4.74
C LEU A 97 13.84 -1.39 -6.02
N GLU A 98 14.78 -2.05 -6.67
CA GLU A 98 15.17 -1.73 -8.04
C GLU A 98 14.05 -2.07 -9.02
N TRP A 99 14.02 -1.43 -10.19
CA TRP A 99 12.93 -1.56 -11.15
C TRP A 99 12.71 -3.00 -11.65
N ASN A 100 13.80 -3.73 -11.89
CA ASN A 100 13.74 -5.14 -12.28
C ASN A 100 13.14 -6.02 -11.17
N ALA A 101 13.50 -5.79 -9.92
CA ALA A 101 12.91 -6.52 -8.79
C ALA A 101 11.41 -6.20 -8.62
N ILE A 102 10.97 -4.99 -8.98
CA ILE A 102 9.53 -4.69 -9.05
C ILE A 102 8.89 -5.50 -10.18
N ALA A 103 9.48 -5.54 -11.38
CA ALA A 103 8.97 -6.32 -12.50
C ALA A 103 8.82 -7.81 -12.16
N ASP A 104 9.81 -8.42 -11.49
CA ASP A 104 9.74 -9.82 -11.04
C ASP A 104 8.52 -10.06 -10.10
N VAL A 105 8.23 -9.11 -9.20
CA VAL A 105 7.04 -9.18 -8.34
C VAL A 105 5.74 -9.06 -9.16
N LEU A 106 5.73 -8.28 -10.25
CA LEU A 106 4.56 -8.15 -11.12
C LEU A 106 4.30 -9.43 -11.92
N GLU A 107 5.34 -10.12 -12.37
CA GLU A 107 5.21 -11.44 -13.02
C GLU A 107 4.60 -12.47 -12.08
N LEU A 108 5.04 -12.49 -10.81
CA LEU A 108 4.44 -13.34 -9.79
C LEU A 108 3.00 -12.94 -9.48
N ALA A 109 2.71 -11.63 -9.40
CA ALA A 109 1.36 -11.16 -9.15
C ALA A 109 0.38 -11.64 -10.23
N GLN A 110 0.80 -11.65 -11.50
CA GLN A 110 0.01 -12.19 -12.60
C GLN A 110 -0.09 -13.71 -12.54
N SER A 111 1.04 -14.41 -12.35
CA SER A 111 1.10 -15.88 -12.31
C SER A 111 0.23 -16.47 -11.20
N TYR A 112 0.20 -15.83 -10.04
CA TYR A 112 -0.65 -16.22 -8.91
C TYR A 112 -2.00 -15.52 -8.91
N SER A 113 -2.37 -14.77 -9.96
CA SER A 113 -3.69 -14.11 -10.09
C SER A 113 -4.04 -13.25 -8.86
N LEU A 114 -3.07 -12.45 -8.39
CA LEU A 114 -3.30 -11.51 -7.29
C LEU A 114 -4.30 -10.44 -7.71
N ALA A 115 -5.14 -10.03 -6.76
CA ALA A 115 -6.17 -9.03 -6.99
C ALA A 115 -5.62 -7.59 -7.09
N GLY A 116 -4.34 -7.38 -6.79
CA GLY A 116 -3.68 -6.09 -6.89
C GLY A 116 -2.38 -6.00 -6.12
N ILE A 117 -1.84 -4.78 -6.07
CA ILE A 117 -0.57 -4.46 -5.42
C ILE A 117 -0.70 -3.15 -4.63
N ILE A 118 -0.03 -3.09 -3.47
CA ILE A 118 0.04 -1.91 -2.63
C ILE A 118 1.44 -1.28 -2.77
N ALA A 119 1.48 -0.08 -3.34
CA ALA A 119 2.69 0.68 -3.60
C ALA A 119 2.60 2.03 -2.86
N THR A 120 3.28 2.25 -1.72
CA THR A 120 4.38 1.45 -1.16
C THR A 120 4.38 1.39 0.37
N ASN A 121 5.27 0.58 0.94
CA ASN A 121 5.64 0.65 2.36
C ASN A 121 6.59 1.83 2.63
N THR A 122 7.12 1.93 3.86
CA THR A 122 8.11 2.95 4.25
C THR A 122 9.47 2.76 3.55
N THR A 123 10.23 3.84 3.39
CA THR A 123 11.59 3.82 2.81
C THR A 123 12.65 3.80 3.90
N ILE A 124 13.81 3.18 3.64
CA ILE A 124 14.99 3.34 4.51
C ILE A 124 15.85 4.55 4.15
N ARG A 125 15.58 5.20 3.00
CA ARG A 125 16.33 6.38 2.56
C ARG A 125 16.08 7.56 3.52
N ARG A 126 17.12 8.35 3.75
CA ARG A 126 17.16 9.49 4.69
C ARG A 126 17.59 10.80 4.02
N ASP A 127 17.88 10.75 2.72
CA ASP A 127 18.42 11.83 1.87
C ASP A 127 17.51 13.06 1.80
N LEU A 128 16.18 12.87 1.86
CA LEU A 128 15.21 13.95 1.79
C LEU A 128 14.80 14.51 3.17
N LEU A 129 15.47 14.11 4.25
CA LEU A 129 15.18 14.61 5.59
C LEU A 129 15.90 15.92 5.89
N LYS A 130 15.15 16.90 6.36
CA LYS A 130 15.71 18.17 6.86
C LYS A 130 16.31 18.01 8.27
N THR A 131 15.72 17.14 9.09
CA THR A 131 16.17 16.86 10.45
C THR A 131 17.48 16.08 10.42
N GLN A 132 18.56 16.68 10.94
CA GLN A 132 19.88 16.03 10.99
C GLN A 132 20.07 15.20 12.26
N ARG A 133 19.58 15.69 13.40
CA ARG A 133 19.67 15.02 14.71
C ARG A 133 18.30 14.90 15.36
N ILE A 134 18.07 13.77 16.01
CA ILE A 134 16.86 13.53 16.79
C ILE A 134 17.09 14.01 18.22
N ALA A 135 16.38 15.06 18.63
CA ALA A 135 16.56 15.68 19.95
C ALA A 135 16.38 14.68 21.12
N ALA A 136 15.44 13.74 20.97
CA ALA A 136 15.13 12.76 22.01
C ALA A 136 16.26 11.74 22.26
N THR A 137 17.07 11.42 21.24
CA THR A 137 18.13 10.40 21.34
C THR A 137 19.53 11.00 21.24
N GLY A 138 19.66 12.25 20.77
CA GLY A 138 20.92 12.92 20.44
C GLY A 138 21.60 12.40 19.17
N LYS A 139 21.09 11.32 18.56
CA LYS A 139 21.70 10.65 17.40
C LYS A 139 21.45 11.40 16.10
N LEU A 140 22.30 11.15 15.10
CA LEU A 140 22.02 11.54 13.73
C LEU A 140 20.83 10.72 13.21
N VAL A 141 20.03 11.32 12.33
CA VAL A 141 18.86 10.64 11.74
C VAL A 141 19.25 9.41 10.90
N THR A 142 20.49 9.40 10.41
CA THR A 142 21.10 8.29 9.67
C THR A 142 21.49 7.10 10.56
N GLU A 143 21.61 7.32 11.87
CA GLU A 143 21.92 6.28 12.86
C GLU A 143 20.65 5.63 13.44
N GLU A 144 19.49 6.22 13.19
CA GLU A 144 18.21 5.70 13.67
C GLU A 144 17.68 4.60 12.77
N ALA A 145 17.22 3.51 13.41
CA ALA A 145 16.63 2.38 12.72
C ALA A 145 15.21 2.69 12.19
N GLY A 146 14.72 1.82 11.31
CA GLY A 146 13.34 1.80 10.83
C GLY A 146 13.04 2.71 9.63
N GLY A 147 11.79 2.71 9.19
CA GLY A 147 11.37 3.34 7.93
C GLY A 147 10.87 4.79 8.06
N ILE A 148 11.12 5.59 7.02
CA ILE A 148 10.51 6.92 6.81
C ILE A 148 9.21 6.78 6.05
N SER A 149 8.22 7.56 6.48
CA SER A 149 6.93 7.73 5.83
C SER A 149 6.66 9.22 5.57
N GLY A 150 5.50 9.55 5.00
CA GLY A 150 5.07 10.94 4.81
C GLY A 150 5.72 11.63 3.62
N ALA A 151 5.85 12.96 3.70
CA ALA A 151 6.22 13.81 2.57
C ALA A 151 7.54 13.41 1.87
N PRO A 152 8.62 12.99 2.58
CA PRO A 152 9.85 12.53 1.94
C PRO A 152 9.65 11.33 1.01
N LEU A 153 8.62 10.51 1.22
CA LEU A 153 8.33 9.34 0.41
C LEU A 153 7.46 9.65 -0.83
N ARG A 154 6.83 10.84 -0.91
CA ARG A 154 5.79 11.15 -1.91
C ARG A 154 6.27 10.87 -3.32
N GLN A 155 7.40 11.45 -3.72
CA GLN A 155 7.89 11.34 -5.09
C GLN A 155 8.19 9.88 -5.47
N ARG A 156 9.03 9.20 -4.67
CA ARG A 156 9.42 7.82 -4.95
C ARG A 156 8.21 6.88 -5.03
N SER A 157 7.22 7.03 -4.16
CA SER A 157 6.03 6.19 -4.25
C SER A 157 5.18 6.51 -5.48
N THR A 158 5.15 7.76 -6.00
CA THR A 158 4.48 8.09 -7.27
C THR A 158 5.19 7.40 -8.43
N GLU A 159 6.52 7.46 -8.47
CA GLU A 159 7.33 6.83 -9.52
C GLU A 159 7.09 5.31 -9.56
N VAL A 160 7.04 4.65 -8.40
CA VAL A 160 6.74 3.21 -8.31
C VAL A 160 5.33 2.89 -8.82
N ILE A 161 4.32 3.69 -8.45
CA ILE A 161 2.95 3.50 -8.95
C ILE A 161 2.92 3.63 -10.48
N ARG A 162 3.56 4.66 -11.04
CA ARG A 162 3.63 4.89 -12.48
C ARG A 162 4.30 3.74 -13.21
N PHE A 163 5.45 3.28 -12.70
CA PHE A 163 6.15 2.14 -13.26
C PHE A 163 5.26 0.90 -13.30
N ILE A 164 4.60 0.54 -12.19
CA ILE A 164 3.70 -0.62 -12.14
C ILE A 164 2.55 -0.47 -13.15
N TRP A 165 1.95 0.71 -13.24
CA TRP A 165 0.85 0.94 -14.17
C TRP A 165 1.30 0.79 -15.62
N GLN A 166 2.49 1.28 -15.97
CA GLN A 166 3.07 1.15 -17.31
C GLN A 166 3.41 -0.31 -17.63
N GLU A 167 4.02 -1.06 -16.71
CA GLU A 167 4.36 -2.47 -16.93
C GLU A 167 3.11 -3.36 -17.06
N THR A 168 2.05 -3.03 -16.33
CA THR A 168 0.82 -3.84 -16.32
C THR A 168 -0.27 -3.31 -17.25
N GLN A 169 -0.08 -2.15 -17.86
CA GLN A 169 -1.08 -1.45 -18.67
C GLN A 169 -2.43 -1.32 -17.94
N GLY A 170 -2.38 -1.10 -16.61
CA GLY A 170 -3.55 -0.98 -15.75
C GLY A 170 -4.32 -2.28 -15.48
N THR A 171 -3.84 -3.44 -15.94
CA THR A 171 -4.52 -4.74 -15.70
C THR A 171 -4.41 -5.22 -14.25
N LEU A 172 -3.40 -4.77 -13.51
CA LEU A 172 -3.23 -5.05 -12.09
C LEU A 172 -3.65 -3.82 -11.25
N PRO A 173 -4.74 -3.90 -10.46
CA PRO A 173 -5.16 -2.78 -9.61
C PRO A 173 -4.08 -2.36 -8.61
N ILE A 174 -3.87 -1.04 -8.48
CA ILE A 174 -2.86 -0.47 -7.59
C ILE A 174 -3.52 0.30 -6.45
N ILE A 175 -3.14 0.00 -5.21
CA ILE A 175 -3.42 0.83 -4.05
C ILE A 175 -2.20 1.72 -3.77
N GLY A 176 -2.32 3.01 -4.05
CA GLY A 176 -1.27 4.01 -3.90
C GLY A 176 -1.12 4.52 -2.47
N VAL A 177 0.12 4.51 -1.94
CA VAL A 177 0.42 4.85 -0.54
C VAL A 177 1.77 5.55 -0.46
N GLY A 178 1.84 6.58 0.39
CA GLY A 178 3.08 7.27 0.76
C GLY A 178 3.04 8.75 0.36
N GLY A 179 3.15 9.62 1.36
CA GLY A 179 3.25 11.07 1.14
C GLY A 179 1.96 11.78 0.73
N ILE A 180 0.78 11.24 1.05
CA ILE A 180 -0.51 11.84 0.72
C ILE A 180 -1.01 12.69 1.88
N PHE A 181 -1.09 14.01 1.68
CA PHE A 181 -1.56 15.00 2.66
C PHE A 181 -2.72 15.85 2.12
N THR A 182 -2.81 16.00 0.80
CA THR A 182 -3.70 16.93 0.10
C THR A 182 -4.41 16.24 -1.08
N ALA A 183 -5.39 16.93 -1.67
CA ALA A 183 -6.08 16.48 -2.87
C ALA A 183 -5.12 16.40 -4.08
N GLU A 184 -4.16 17.33 -4.20
CA GLU A 184 -3.07 17.28 -5.16
C GLU A 184 -2.26 15.98 -5.05
N ASP A 185 -1.83 15.61 -3.84
CA ASP A 185 -1.04 14.39 -3.65
C ASP A 185 -1.85 13.14 -4.02
N ALA A 186 -3.13 13.11 -3.65
CA ALA A 186 -4.05 12.02 -4.01
C ALA A 186 -4.23 11.93 -5.53
N TRP A 187 -4.45 13.07 -6.19
CA TRP A 187 -4.59 13.16 -7.64
C TRP A 187 -3.33 12.71 -8.37
N GLU A 188 -2.16 13.08 -7.86
CA GLU A 188 -0.86 12.64 -8.39
C GLU A 188 -0.75 11.10 -8.38
N LYS A 189 -1.18 10.44 -7.29
CA LYS A 189 -1.17 8.97 -7.23
C LYS A 189 -2.14 8.35 -8.23
N ILE A 190 -3.35 8.91 -8.31
CA ILE A 190 -4.42 8.37 -9.16
C ILE A 190 -4.02 8.49 -10.64
N THR A 191 -3.56 9.67 -11.05
CA THR A 191 -3.11 9.89 -12.44
C THR A 191 -1.83 9.12 -12.79
N ALA A 192 -1.00 8.76 -11.79
CA ALA A 192 0.10 7.81 -11.96
C ALA A 192 -0.37 6.34 -12.10
N GLY A 193 -1.63 6.02 -11.82
CA GLY A 193 -2.18 4.67 -12.02
C GLY A 193 -2.82 4.02 -10.79
N ALA A 194 -2.82 4.68 -9.64
CA ALA A 194 -3.49 4.15 -8.45
C ALA A 194 -5.03 4.15 -8.61
N SER A 195 -5.65 2.98 -8.47
CA SER A 195 -7.11 2.83 -8.47
C SER A 195 -7.72 3.20 -7.11
N LEU A 196 -6.95 2.99 -6.04
CA LEU A 196 -7.30 3.33 -4.65
C LEU A 196 -6.09 4.01 -3.98
N ILE A 197 -6.32 4.73 -2.88
CA ILE A 197 -5.23 5.30 -2.07
C ILE A 197 -5.38 4.96 -0.59
N GLN A 198 -4.24 4.84 0.13
CA GLN A 198 -4.21 4.77 1.59
C GLN A 198 -3.45 5.94 2.18
N VAL A 199 -3.95 6.43 3.31
CA VAL A 199 -3.34 7.55 4.06
C VAL A 199 -2.90 7.09 5.44
N TYR A 200 -1.78 7.62 5.93
CA TYR A 200 -1.33 7.42 7.31
C TYR A 200 -0.70 8.71 7.84
N THR A 201 0.53 9.04 7.43
CA THR A 201 1.28 10.17 8.00
C THR A 201 0.54 11.49 7.85
N GLY A 202 -0.07 11.74 6.68
CA GLY A 202 -0.91 12.94 6.49
C GLY A 202 -2.05 13.05 7.50
N TRP A 203 -2.69 11.93 7.84
CA TRP A 203 -3.78 11.89 8.81
C TRP A 203 -3.29 12.26 10.22
N ILE A 204 -2.07 11.84 10.59
CA ILE A 204 -1.47 12.18 11.90
C ILE A 204 -1.26 13.68 12.03
N TYR A 205 -0.79 14.36 10.97
CA TYR A 205 -0.52 15.80 11.01
C TYR A 205 -1.76 16.67 10.79
N ASN A 206 -2.68 16.24 9.93
CA ASN A 206 -3.84 17.05 9.50
C ASN A 206 -5.15 16.65 10.20
N GLY A 207 -5.14 15.54 10.95
CA GLY A 207 -6.31 15.01 11.63
C GLY A 207 -7.36 14.39 10.67
N PRO A 208 -8.51 13.97 11.22
CA PRO A 208 -9.52 13.21 10.49
C PRO A 208 -10.22 13.98 9.36
N TRP A 209 -10.22 15.31 9.42
CA TRP A 209 -10.86 16.14 8.39
C TRP A 209 -10.13 16.11 7.05
N MET A 210 -8.86 15.70 7.05
CA MET A 210 -8.04 15.54 5.84
C MET A 210 -8.73 14.67 4.79
N VAL A 211 -9.38 13.57 5.19
CA VAL A 211 -10.04 12.66 4.25
C VAL A 211 -11.15 13.40 3.49
N ARG A 212 -11.96 14.21 4.20
CA ARG A 212 -13.01 15.01 3.57
C ARG A 212 -12.44 16.07 2.62
N GLN A 213 -11.34 16.72 3.00
CA GLN A 213 -10.68 17.72 2.17
C GLN A 213 -10.11 17.10 0.88
N ILE A 214 -9.49 15.92 0.98
CA ILE A 214 -9.03 15.16 -0.18
C ILE A 214 -10.20 14.84 -1.10
N LEU A 215 -11.30 14.28 -0.58
CA LEU A 215 -12.47 13.92 -1.39
C LEU A 215 -13.08 15.13 -2.09
N GLN A 216 -13.21 16.27 -1.40
CA GLN A 216 -13.72 17.50 -2.01
C GLN A 216 -12.81 18.03 -3.12
N GLY A 217 -11.49 18.05 -2.89
CA GLY A 217 -10.55 18.48 -3.92
C GLY A 217 -10.48 17.52 -5.10
N LEU A 218 -10.67 16.22 -4.90
CA LEU A 218 -10.77 15.25 -6.01
C LEU A 218 -12.02 15.51 -6.87
N LEU A 219 -13.18 15.82 -6.25
CA LEU A 219 -14.38 16.20 -7.00
C LEU A 219 -14.15 17.44 -7.86
N GLN A 220 -13.53 18.49 -7.29
CA GLN A 220 -13.18 19.69 -8.04
C GLN A 220 -12.27 19.37 -9.24
N LYS A 221 -11.28 18.50 -9.06
CA LYS A 221 -10.37 18.09 -10.15
C LYS A 221 -11.07 17.32 -11.27
N LEU A 222 -12.09 16.52 -10.94
CA LEU A 222 -12.92 15.84 -11.94
C LEU A 222 -13.73 16.85 -12.74
N GLU A 223 -14.38 17.81 -12.07
CA GLU A 223 -15.14 18.89 -12.71
C GLU A 223 -14.26 19.74 -13.64
N GLU A 224 -13.07 20.17 -13.17
CA GLU A 224 -12.10 20.95 -13.95
C GLU A 224 -11.63 20.24 -15.23
N ARG A 225 -11.65 18.90 -15.24
CA ARG A 225 -11.21 18.07 -16.37
C ARG A 225 -12.36 17.47 -17.16
N GLY A 226 -13.62 17.77 -16.80
CA GLY A 226 -14.80 17.20 -17.45
C GLY A 226 -14.92 15.68 -17.31
N MET A 227 -14.34 15.10 -16.25
CA MET A 227 -14.40 13.65 -15.97
C MET A 227 -15.64 13.35 -15.12
N SER A 228 -16.35 12.27 -15.46
CA SER A 228 -17.57 11.87 -14.74
C SER A 228 -17.30 10.91 -13.57
N SER A 229 -16.15 10.23 -13.61
CA SER A 229 -15.73 9.25 -12.61
C SER A 229 -14.24 9.35 -12.32
N ILE A 230 -13.85 9.05 -11.08
CA ILE A 230 -12.43 8.94 -10.68
C ILE A 230 -11.68 7.86 -11.46
N SER A 231 -12.39 6.84 -11.98
CA SER A 231 -11.79 5.80 -12.81
C SER A 231 -11.20 6.34 -14.12
N GLU A 232 -11.75 7.42 -14.67
CA GLU A 232 -11.23 8.07 -15.89
C GLU A 232 -9.88 8.75 -15.63
N ALA A 233 -9.59 9.11 -14.37
CA ALA A 233 -8.34 9.72 -13.99
C ALA A 233 -7.21 8.69 -13.81
N VAL A 234 -7.53 7.42 -13.56
CA VAL A 234 -6.55 6.36 -13.27
C VAL A 234 -5.59 6.20 -14.45
N GLY A 235 -4.30 6.47 -14.24
CA GLY A 235 -3.28 6.34 -15.28
C GLY A 235 -3.28 7.45 -16.34
N SER A 236 -4.22 8.40 -16.29
CA SER A 236 -4.35 9.48 -17.28
C SER A 236 -3.12 10.42 -17.40
N GLY A 237 -2.21 10.39 -16.41
CA GLY A 237 -0.95 11.13 -16.40
C GLY A 237 0.29 10.27 -16.62
N SER A 238 0.12 9.04 -17.11
CA SER A 238 1.19 8.05 -17.30
C SER A 238 1.61 7.83 -18.76
N GLY A 239 1.06 8.62 -19.67
CA GLY A 239 1.49 8.73 -21.07
C GLY A 239 2.57 9.78 -21.30
#